data_AF-A0A7Y0AFQ5-F1
#
_entry.id   AF-A0A7Y0AFQ5-F1
#
_cell.length_a   1.000
_cell.length_b   1.000
_cell.length_c   1.000
_cell.angle_alpha   90.00
_cell.angle_beta   90.00
_cell.angle_gamma   90.00
#
_symmetry.space_group_name_H-M   'P 1'
#
loop_
_entity.id
_entity.type
_entity.pdbx_description
1 polymer ?
#
loop_
_entity_poly.entity_id
_entity_poly.type
_entity_poly.pdbx_seq_one_letter_code
_entity_poly.pdbx_strand_id
1 'polypeptide(L)'
;MKLLQKLFSSPYPTLVWTITILVLTLTPAADMPETPAWKLLSFDTAAHAGVFGLLALLAYPWVQTWALRPRLLVLLGGVALGALIEVLQYAMHLGRQAEWSDLLSDSIGVVLALLVIGVGRRRLAASASLLLLAALGATAQPATPSAPDAPDLARARRTIAELAAPSLHGRGYVQGGEHLAAAYLRGRLRQLGLQPLAPDYTQPFTLDVNTFPNKATLNVSSITGNSPAHKLHLGTDFIAAPESAGTLGKPLTALAIRLDSSIFSQPSWQDALLKEAADALGSTRRSEGRLAKPFLVLAAHDEARLAKLPLPLQHYLDSLPNRVLLVPKLTASLAPTVSPAIRIESLEKLPVWQFGEQHQRFALLNLQLDAQLLRNYQTQNLAAVVRGSTQPDSFLVVSAHYDHLGMMGKDTYFPGANDNASGVALLLELAAHYARPENRPACSVAFLLSGAEEAGLIGSSYFVQHPLLPLPRIKFLVNLDLLGTGEEGATIVNGRVYEAAYQRLVALNDTHHYLPKLTARGRAANSDHFPFSEAGVPAFFMYTRGGSQTYHDVRDQPAALSLAGFAGAYGLVRDFLDQQGARPEKSPGR
;
A
#
# COMPACT_ATOMS: atom_id res chain seq x y z
N MET A 1 -36.49 45.66 -5.09
CA MET A 1 -37.03 44.91 -3.94
C MET A 1 -38.35 44.17 -4.24
N LYS A 2 -39.41 44.82 -4.73
CA LYS A 2 -40.71 44.15 -5.05
C LYS A 2 -40.62 43.04 -6.12
N LEU A 3 -39.75 43.19 -7.13
CA LEU A 3 -39.55 42.18 -8.17
C LEU A 3 -38.89 40.90 -7.61
N LEU A 4 -37.87 41.05 -6.76
CA LEU A 4 -37.19 39.94 -6.08
C LEU A 4 -38.14 39.19 -5.14
N GLN A 5 -38.94 39.93 -4.37
CA GLN A 5 -39.93 39.33 -3.47
C GLN A 5 -41.00 38.53 -4.24
N LYS A 6 -41.40 39.00 -5.43
CA LYS A 6 -42.36 38.30 -6.30
C LYS A 6 -41.74 37.05 -6.95
N LEU A 7 -40.43 37.07 -7.22
CA LEU A 7 -39.68 35.95 -7.78
C LEU A 7 -39.51 34.79 -6.77
N PHE A 8 -39.15 35.10 -5.52
CA PHE A 8 -38.96 34.08 -4.47
C PHE A 8 -40.26 33.54 -3.88
N SER A 9 -41.38 34.25 -4.04
CA SER A 9 -42.73 33.74 -3.67
C SER A 9 -43.38 32.87 -4.75
N SER A 10 -42.64 32.51 -5.79
CA SER A 10 -43.09 31.72 -6.95
C SER A 10 -42.44 30.33 -6.94
N PRO A 11 -43.05 29.28 -7.53
CA PRO A 11 -42.43 27.95 -7.58
C PRO A 11 -41.17 27.89 -8.44
N TYR A 12 -40.96 28.84 -9.37
CA TYR A 12 -39.94 28.71 -10.41
C TYR A 12 -38.51 28.50 -9.90
N PRO A 13 -38.00 29.24 -8.89
CA PRO A 13 -36.64 29.02 -8.37
C PRO A 13 -36.48 27.62 -7.77
N THR A 14 -37.49 27.13 -7.05
CA THR A 14 -37.50 25.78 -6.49
C THR A 14 -37.50 24.74 -7.60
N LEU A 15 -38.38 24.88 -8.59
CA LEU A 15 -38.49 23.93 -9.70
C LEU A 15 -37.22 23.86 -10.54
N VAL A 16 -36.63 25.01 -10.88
CA VAL A 16 -35.37 25.08 -11.62
C VAL A 16 -34.26 24.37 -10.83
N TRP A 17 -34.16 24.63 -9.53
CA TRP A 17 -33.15 23.98 -8.70
C TRP A 17 -33.38 22.48 -8.54
N THR A 18 -34.62 22.04 -8.35
CA THR A 18 -34.98 20.61 -8.31
C THR A 18 -34.61 19.90 -9.62
N ILE A 19 -34.86 20.53 -10.77
CA ILE A 19 -34.47 19.99 -12.08
C ILE A 19 -32.95 19.90 -12.18
N THR A 20 -32.21 20.92 -11.75
CA THR A 20 -30.74 20.90 -11.73
C THR A 20 -30.21 19.74 -10.88
N ILE A 21 -30.78 19.53 -9.68
CA ILE A 21 -30.41 18.41 -8.81
C ILE A 21 -30.63 17.08 -9.54
N LEU A 22 -31.81 16.87 -10.12
CA LEU A 22 -32.14 15.63 -10.85
C LEU A 22 -31.22 15.40 -12.04
N VAL A 23 -30.88 16.44 -12.81
CA VAL A 23 -29.94 16.32 -13.94
C VAL A 23 -28.56 15.89 -13.43
N LEU A 24 -28.04 16.53 -12.37
CA LEU A 24 -26.71 16.20 -11.82
C LEU A 24 -26.67 14.81 -11.19
N THR A 25 -27.73 14.38 -10.51
CA THR A 25 -27.78 13.10 -9.81
C THR A 25 -28.13 11.92 -10.72
N LEU A 26 -28.82 12.16 -11.84
CA LEU A 26 -29.19 11.11 -12.81
C LEU A 26 -28.28 11.05 -14.05
N THR A 27 -27.25 11.90 -14.13
CA THR A 27 -26.21 11.77 -15.17
C THR A 27 -25.40 10.49 -14.93
N PRO A 28 -25.22 9.59 -15.92
CA PRO A 28 -24.40 8.38 -15.75
C PRO A 28 -23.00 8.69 -15.21
N ALA A 29 -22.44 7.81 -14.37
CA ALA A 29 -21.11 8.02 -13.79
C ALA A 29 -20.02 8.23 -14.86
N ALA A 30 -20.17 7.61 -16.02
CA ALA A 30 -19.25 7.73 -17.16
C ALA A 30 -19.26 9.12 -17.83
N ASP A 31 -20.32 9.90 -17.65
CA ASP A 31 -20.52 11.21 -18.31
C ASP A 31 -20.24 12.39 -17.36
N MET A 32 -19.88 12.12 -16.10
CA MET A 32 -19.51 13.15 -15.14
C MET A 32 -18.04 13.57 -15.33
N PRO A 33 -17.72 14.87 -15.22
CA PRO A 33 -16.33 15.32 -15.23
C PRO A 33 -15.55 14.69 -14.07
N GLU A 34 -14.31 14.26 -14.33
CA GLU A 34 -13.46 13.62 -13.31
C GLU A 34 -13.29 14.55 -12.10
N THR A 35 -13.88 14.17 -10.97
CA THR A 35 -13.67 14.85 -9.69
C THR A 35 -12.46 14.22 -8.97
N PRO A 36 -11.57 15.04 -8.39
CA PRO A 36 -10.38 14.52 -7.74
C PRO A 36 -10.71 13.76 -6.45
N ALA A 37 -10.08 12.60 -6.26
CA ALA A 37 -10.36 11.60 -5.23
C ALA A 37 -10.22 12.03 -3.75
N TRP A 38 -9.83 13.27 -3.44
CA TRP A 38 -9.70 13.76 -2.05
C TRP A 38 -11.02 14.25 -1.44
N LYS A 39 -12.17 13.89 -2.03
CA LYS A 39 -13.47 14.47 -1.69
C LYS A 39 -14.66 13.49 -1.58
N LEU A 40 -14.45 12.19 -1.56
CA LEU A 40 -15.61 11.28 -1.71
C LEU A 40 -16.39 10.98 -0.42
N LEU A 41 -15.82 11.01 0.78
CA LEU A 41 -16.63 10.70 2.00
C LEU A 41 -17.10 11.95 2.77
N SER A 42 -16.32 13.04 2.81
CA SER A 42 -16.69 14.26 3.55
C SER A 42 -17.23 15.39 2.67
N PHE A 43 -16.77 15.51 1.42
CA PHE A 43 -17.26 16.56 0.52
C PHE A 43 -18.49 16.13 -0.26
N ASP A 44 -18.63 14.86 -0.64
CA ASP A 44 -19.85 14.38 -1.29
C ASP A 44 -21.06 14.53 -0.34
N THR A 45 -20.90 14.00 0.87
CA THR A 45 -21.81 14.26 2.00
C THR A 45 -22.05 15.77 2.20
N ALA A 46 -21.02 16.61 2.31
CA ALA A 46 -21.22 18.05 2.52
C ALA A 46 -21.88 18.77 1.31
N ALA A 47 -21.63 18.32 0.09
CA ALA A 47 -22.22 18.83 -1.14
C ALA A 47 -23.71 18.48 -1.20
N HIS A 48 -24.07 17.24 -0.89
CA HIS A 48 -25.45 16.78 -0.72
C HIS A 48 -26.22 17.64 0.30
N ALA A 49 -25.66 17.81 1.51
CA ALA A 49 -26.24 18.68 2.52
C ALA A 49 -26.37 20.15 2.05
N GLY A 50 -25.37 20.67 1.33
CA GLY A 50 -25.40 22.04 0.80
C GLY A 50 -26.47 22.25 -0.28
N VAL A 51 -26.58 21.31 -1.22
CA VAL A 51 -27.52 21.35 -2.35
C VAL A 51 -28.97 21.25 -1.87
N PHE A 52 -29.25 20.34 -0.93
CA PHE A 52 -30.57 20.18 -0.33
C PHE A 52 -30.89 21.29 0.69
N GLY A 53 -29.87 21.86 1.34
CA GLY A 53 -30.02 23.09 2.13
C GLY A 53 -30.48 24.27 1.27
N LEU A 54 -29.86 24.46 0.09
CA LEU A 54 -30.29 25.50 -0.86
C LEU A 54 -31.69 25.23 -1.42
N LEU A 55 -32.02 23.97 -1.72
CA LEU A 55 -33.37 23.57 -2.12
C LEU A 55 -34.40 24.00 -1.05
N ALA A 56 -34.13 23.74 0.22
CA ALA A 56 -35.02 24.12 1.32
C ALA A 56 -35.14 25.65 1.46
N LEU A 57 -34.05 26.41 1.29
CA LEU A 57 -34.06 27.88 1.29
C LEU A 57 -34.87 28.47 0.13
N LEU A 58 -34.85 27.83 -1.04
CA LEU A 58 -35.61 28.24 -2.22
C LEU A 58 -37.08 27.82 -2.14
N ALA A 59 -37.38 26.64 -1.58
CA ALA A 59 -38.73 26.10 -1.45
C ALA A 59 -39.54 26.85 -0.38
N TYR A 60 -38.94 27.15 0.76
CA TYR A 60 -39.65 27.69 1.91
C TYR A 60 -40.43 28.98 1.63
N PRO A 61 -39.89 29.99 0.91
CA PRO A 61 -40.59 31.25 0.67
C PRO A 61 -41.82 31.13 -0.22
N TRP A 62 -41.86 30.12 -1.09
CA TRP A 62 -43.02 29.77 -1.89
C TRP A 62 -44.02 28.93 -1.09
N VAL A 63 -43.56 27.87 -0.41
CA VAL A 63 -44.44 26.96 0.37
C VAL A 63 -45.17 27.69 1.50
N GLN A 64 -44.53 28.68 2.14
CA GLN A 64 -45.17 29.51 3.18
C GLN A 64 -46.38 30.33 2.68
N THR A 65 -46.54 30.50 1.36
CA THR A 65 -47.63 31.31 0.80
C THR A 65 -48.96 30.56 0.72
N TRP A 66 -48.93 29.22 0.78
CA TRP A 66 -50.12 28.39 0.58
C TRP A 66 -50.26 27.23 1.58
N ALA A 67 -49.22 26.90 2.35
CA ALA A 67 -49.25 25.76 3.25
C ALA A 67 -49.40 26.12 4.74
N LEU A 68 -50.24 25.37 5.46
CA LEU A 68 -50.47 25.52 6.91
C LEU A 68 -49.24 25.17 7.77
N ARG A 69 -48.41 24.22 7.32
CA ARG A 69 -47.17 23.79 8.00
C ARG A 69 -45.99 23.79 7.03
N PRO A 70 -45.49 24.97 6.62
CA PRO A 70 -44.55 25.08 5.52
C PRO A 70 -43.19 24.42 5.83
N ARG A 71 -42.74 24.47 7.08
CA ARG A 71 -41.49 23.79 7.51
C ARG A 71 -41.59 22.27 7.39
N LEU A 72 -42.73 21.70 7.79
CA LEU A 72 -42.96 20.26 7.72
C LEU A 72 -43.02 19.79 6.26
N LEU A 73 -43.69 20.55 5.39
CA LEU A 73 -43.79 20.20 3.97
C LEU A 73 -42.46 20.33 3.23
N VAL A 74 -41.64 21.35 3.54
CA VAL A 74 -40.29 21.47 2.98
C VAL A 74 -39.40 20.32 3.46
N LEU A 75 -39.51 19.93 4.74
CA LEU A 75 -38.77 18.79 5.29
C LEU A 75 -39.16 17.48 4.60
N LEU A 76 -40.46 17.15 4.58
CA LEU A 76 -40.95 15.92 3.96
C LEU A 76 -40.67 15.89 2.46
N GLY A 77 -40.81 17.02 1.77
CA GLY A 77 -40.51 17.13 0.34
C GLY A 77 -39.02 16.92 0.02
N GLY A 78 -38.13 17.49 0.83
CA GLY A 78 -36.69 17.30 0.68
C GLY A 78 -36.26 15.85 0.91
N VAL A 79 -36.72 15.23 2.01
CA VAL A 79 -36.43 13.82 2.31
C VAL A 79 -36.99 12.89 1.24
N ALA A 80 -38.22 13.13 0.78
CA ALA A 80 -38.84 12.33 -0.28
C ALA A 80 -38.10 12.45 -1.62
N LEU A 81 -37.60 13.65 -1.96
CA LEU A 81 -36.80 13.84 -3.17
C LEU A 81 -35.44 13.13 -3.09
N GLY A 82 -34.74 13.20 -1.96
CA GLY A 82 -33.49 12.45 -1.74
C GLY A 82 -33.73 10.95 -1.89
N ALA A 83 -34.75 10.40 -1.23
CA ALA A 83 -35.08 8.98 -1.32
C ALA A 83 -35.48 8.56 -2.74
N LEU A 84 -36.17 9.42 -3.49
CA LEU A 84 -36.52 9.17 -4.89
C LEU A 84 -35.27 9.10 -5.77
N ILE A 85 -34.27 9.97 -5.55
CA ILE A 85 -33.01 9.97 -6.30
C ILE A 85 -32.26 8.66 -6.10
N GLU A 86 -32.14 8.18 -4.86
CA GLU A 86 -31.51 6.88 -4.55
C GLU A 86 -32.18 5.71 -5.29
N VAL A 87 -33.53 5.68 -5.25
CA VAL A 87 -34.31 4.65 -5.95
C VAL A 87 -34.10 4.72 -7.46
N LEU A 88 -34.05 5.92 -8.03
CA LEU A 88 -33.83 6.11 -9.46
C LEU A 88 -32.41 5.72 -9.88
N GLN A 89 -31.38 6.09 -9.12
CA GLN A 89 -30.00 5.72 -9.39
C GLN A 89 -29.79 4.20 -9.36
N TYR A 90 -30.41 3.53 -8.38
CA TYR A 90 -30.41 2.07 -8.28
C TYR A 90 -31.15 1.43 -9.45
N ALA A 91 -32.38 1.87 -9.75
CA ALA A 91 -33.22 1.27 -10.80
C ALA A 91 -32.63 1.47 -12.21
N MET A 92 -32.00 2.62 -12.47
CA MET A 92 -31.47 3.00 -13.78
C MET A 92 -30.06 2.46 -14.07
N HIS A 93 -29.43 1.71 -13.15
CA HIS A 93 -28.12 1.09 -13.33
C HIS A 93 -27.01 2.08 -13.79
N LEU A 94 -27.04 3.32 -13.27
CA LEU A 94 -26.20 4.43 -13.74
C LEU A 94 -24.71 4.34 -13.35
N GLY A 95 -24.25 3.19 -12.82
CA GLY A 95 -22.87 3.01 -12.35
C GLY A 95 -22.56 3.74 -11.03
N ARG A 96 -23.58 4.21 -10.31
CA ARG A 96 -23.48 4.82 -8.98
C ARG A 96 -24.04 3.84 -7.93
N GLN A 97 -23.41 3.74 -6.76
CA GLN A 97 -23.97 2.94 -5.66
C GLN A 97 -24.97 3.81 -4.88
N ALA A 98 -26.17 3.29 -4.62
CA ALA A 98 -27.12 3.97 -3.75
C ALA A 98 -26.59 3.92 -2.31
N GLU A 99 -26.20 5.05 -1.74
CA GLU A 99 -25.59 5.14 -0.43
C GLU A 99 -26.56 5.76 0.58
N TRP A 100 -26.86 5.03 1.66
CA TRP A 100 -27.72 5.53 2.73
C TRP A 100 -27.16 6.80 3.41
N SER A 101 -25.86 7.05 3.28
CA SER A 101 -25.17 8.28 3.70
C SER A 101 -25.70 9.52 3.00
N ASP A 102 -26.05 9.43 1.72
CA ASP A 102 -26.47 10.57 0.90
C ASP A 102 -27.87 11.03 1.28
N LEU A 103 -28.80 10.08 1.45
CA LEU A 103 -30.13 10.35 1.98
C LEU A 103 -30.10 11.00 3.38
N LEU A 104 -29.20 10.53 4.24
CA LEU A 104 -29.00 11.13 5.56
C LEU A 104 -28.45 12.56 5.43
N SER A 105 -27.52 12.79 4.52
CA SER A 105 -26.92 14.10 4.29
C SER A 105 -27.89 15.12 3.72
N ASP A 106 -28.70 14.72 2.74
CA ASP A 106 -29.77 15.52 2.16
C ASP A 106 -30.73 15.99 3.26
N SER A 107 -31.11 15.05 4.14
CA SER A 107 -31.99 15.30 5.28
C SER A 107 -31.38 16.32 6.26
N ILE A 108 -30.08 16.19 6.56
CA ILE A 108 -29.34 17.13 7.41
C ILE A 108 -29.32 18.53 6.78
N GLY A 109 -29.07 18.62 5.48
CA GLY A 109 -29.07 19.88 4.73
C GLY A 109 -30.38 20.66 4.86
N VAL A 110 -31.51 19.95 4.66
CA VAL A 110 -32.85 20.54 4.79
C VAL A 110 -33.12 21.01 6.21
N VAL A 111 -32.75 20.22 7.22
CA VAL A 111 -32.93 20.60 8.64
C VAL A 111 -32.12 21.84 8.99
N LEU A 112 -30.84 21.92 8.59
CA LEU A 112 -29.98 23.08 8.84
C LEU A 112 -30.56 24.35 8.19
N ALA A 113 -31.04 24.27 6.95
CA ALA A 113 -31.68 25.40 6.29
C ALA A 113 -32.95 25.88 7.02
N LEU A 114 -33.80 24.94 7.47
CA LEU A 114 -35.01 25.27 8.24
C LEU A 114 -34.68 25.88 9.62
N LEU A 115 -33.57 25.47 10.25
CA LEU A 115 -33.06 26.09 11.48
C LEU A 115 -32.59 27.53 11.23
N VAL A 116 -31.86 27.79 10.14
CA VAL A 116 -31.43 29.15 9.73
C VAL A 116 -32.65 30.05 9.49
N ILE A 117 -33.67 29.53 8.79
CA ILE A 117 -34.96 30.22 8.60
C ILE A 117 -35.66 30.48 9.95
N GLY A 118 -35.51 29.56 10.92
CA GLY A 118 -36.04 29.67 12.27
C GLY A 118 -35.38 30.77 13.10
N VAL A 119 -34.07 30.94 12.98
CA VAL A 119 -33.28 31.95 13.70
C VAL A 119 -33.48 33.34 13.09
N GLY A 120 -33.76 33.43 11.78
CA GLY A 120 -33.86 34.66 11.00
C GLY A 120 -35.03 35.63 11.29
N ARG A 121 -35.89 35.40 12.30
CA ARG A 121 -36.93 36.38 12.68
C ARG A 121 -36.52 37.39 13.75
N ARG A 122 -35.32 37.32 14.33
CA ARG A 122 -34.91 38.25 15.40
C ARG A 122 -33.75 39.20 15.11
N ARG A 123 -33.03 39.06 14.00
CA ARG A 123 -32.02 40.03 13.52
C ARG A 123 -31.49 39.47 12.20
N LEU A 124 -31.66 40.20 11.08
CA LEU A 124 -30.79 40.17 9.89
C LEU A 124 -31.43 40.99 8.76
N ALA A 125 -31.55 42.30 9.00
CA ALA A 125 -31.60 43.29 7.93
C ALA A 125 -30.23 43.98 7.88
N ALA A 126 -29.17 43.23 7.53
CA ALA A 126 -27.83 43.81 7.34
C ALA A 126 -26.80 42.94 6.58
N SER A 127 -27.03 41.64 6.35
CA SER A 127 -25.91 40.76 5.91
C SER A 127 -26.18 39.92 4.67
N ALA A 128 -27.20 40.28 3.86
CA ALA A 128 -27.47 39.58 2.60
C ALA A 128 -26.49 39.97 1.46
N SER A 129 -25.69 41.03 1.63
CA SER A 129 -24.74 41.50 0.61
C SER A 129 -23.35 40.85 0.74
N LEU A 130 -23.00 40.22 1.87
CA LEU A 130 -21.69 39.57 2.04
C LEU A 130 -21.65 38.12 1.50
N LEU A 131 -22.78 37.42 1.46
CA LEU A 131 -22.82 36.03 1.00
C LEU A 131 -22.92 35.92 -0.54
N LEU A 132 -23.44 36.94 -1.22
CA LEU A 132 -23.47 36.96 -2.69
C LEU A 132 -22.08 37.28 -3.29
N LEU A 133 -21.24 38.06 -2.59
CA LEU A 133 -19.85 38.30 -3.00
C LEU A 133 -18.91 37.12 -2.73
N ALA A 134 -19.21 36.26 -1.75
CA ALA A 134 -18.47 35.02 -1.54
C ALA A 134 -18.82 33.95 -2.60
N ALA A 135 -20.05 33.95 -3.13
CA ALA A 135 -20.49 33.00 -4.16
C ALA A 135 -20.18 33.45 -5.60
N LEU A 136 -20.10 34.77 -5.86
CA LEU A 136 -19.71 35.31 -7.17
C LEU A 136 -18.22 35.68 -7.26
N GLY A 137 -17.50 35.69 -6.13
CA GLY A 137 -16.04 35.84 -6.06
C GLY A 137 -15.27 34.53 -6.23
N ALA A 138 -15.96 33.39 -6.32
CA ALA A 138 -15.40 32.14 -6.81
C ALA A 138 -15.42 32.10 -8.34
N THR A 139 -14.95 33.17 -8.99
CA THR A 139 -14.24 32.92 -10.24
C THR A 139 -13.11 31.98 -9.85
N ALA A 140 -12.96 30.88 -10.58
CA ALA A 140 -11.81 30.01 -10.46
C ALA A 140 -10.57 30.90 -10.36
N GLN A 141 -9.99 31.02 -9.16
CA GLN A 141 -8.59 31.34 -9.09
C GLN A 141 -7.98 30.28 -10.00
N PRO A 142 -7.29 30.66 -11.10
CA PRO A 142 -6.50 29.67 -11.81
C PRO A 142 -5.69 29.01 -10.71
N ALA A 143 -5.79 27.68 -10.59
CA ALA A 143 -4.98 26.92 -9.68
C ALA A 143 -3.59 27.54 -9.81
N THR A 144 -3.10 28.16 -8.74
CA THR A 144 -1.73 28.66 -8.73
C THR A 144 -0.94 27.48 -9.23
N PRO A 145 -0.26 27.57 -10.38
CA PRO A 145 0.49 26.45 -10.90
C PRO A 145 1.32 25.99 -9.71
N SER A 146 1.17 24.72 -9.31
CA SER A 146 2.17 24.10 -8.45
C SER A 146 3.50 24.58 -9.00
N ALA A 147 4.35 25.21 -8.16
CA ALA A 147 5.63 25.74 -8.61
C ALA A 147 6.21 24.75 -9.63
N PRO A 148 6.63 25.18 -10.85
CA PRO A 148 6.78 24.30 -12.01
C PRO A 148 7.64 23.04 -11.78
N ASP A 149 8.39 23.03 -10.68
CA ASP A 149 9.29 21.99 -10.22
C ASP A 149 8.79 21.17 -9.01
N ALA A 150 7.54 21.26 -8.55
CA ALA A 150 7.00 20.41 -7.47
C ALA A 150 6.36 19.11 -8.01
N PRO A 151 6.35 17.99 -7.25
CA PRO A 151 5.67 16.77 -7.67
C PRO A 151 4.15 16.90 -7.53
N ASP A 152 3.41 16.17 -8.35
CA ASP A 152 1.95 16.04 -8.24
C ASP A 152 1.62 15.00 -7.17
N LEU A 153 1.50 15.45 -5.92
CA LEU A 153 1.19 14.56 -4.78
C LEU A 153 -0.15 13.84 -4.95
N ALA A 154 -1.12 14.42 -5.66
CA ALA A 154 -2.39 13.76 -5.89
C ALA A 154 -2.23 12.57 -6.86
N ARG A 155 -1.42 12.74 -7.91
CA ARG A 155 -1.04 11.65 -8.82
C ARG A 155 -0.18 10.60 -8.14
N ALA A 156 0.78 11.01 -7.31
CA ALA A 156 1.58 10.07 -6.52
C ALA A 156 0.69 9.20 -5.62
N ARG A 157 -0.27 9.78 -4.90
CA ARG A 157 -1.24 9.04 -4.08
C ARG A 157 -2.09 8.07 -4.90
N ARG A 158 -2.56 8.47 -6.10
CA ARG A 158 -3.29 7.57 -7.00
C ARG A 158 -2.43 6.41 -7.47
N THR A 159 -1.18 6.67 -7.85
CA THR A 159 -0.23 5.61 -8.23
C THR A 159 -0.01 4.62 -7.08
N ILE A 160 0.19 5.12 -5.85
CA ILE A 160 0.37 4.26 -4.68
C ILE A 160 -0.88 3.41 -4.43
N ALA A 161 -2.07 4.04 -4.47
CA ALA A 161 -3.33 3.35 -4.26
C ALA A 161 -3.60 2.26 -5.31
N GLU A 162 -3.32 2.56 -6.58
CA GLU A 162 -3.47 1.60 -7.67
C GLU A 162 -2.51 0.42 -7.51
N LEU A 163 -1.22 0.70 -7.27
CA LEU A 163 -0.21 -0.34 -7.11
C LEU A 163 -0.47 -1.22 -5.87
N ALA A 164 -1.03 -0.65 -4.80
CA ALA A 164 -1.39 -1.38 -3.59
C ALA A 164 -2.82 -1.96 -3.63
N ALA A 165 -3.54 -1.87 -4.74
CA ALA A 165 -4.92 -2.32 -4.83
C ALA A 165 -5.02 -3.86 -4.76
N PRO A 166 -6.11 -4.40 -4.17
CA PRO A 166 -6.38 -5.83 -4.18
C PRO A 166 -6.39 -6.46 -5.58
N SER A 167 -6.77 -5.68 -6.60
CA SER A 167 -6.81 -6.10 -8.02
C SER A 167 -5.44 -6.44 -8.59
N LEU A 168 -4.35 -6.00 -7.96
CA LEU A 168 -2.98 -6.36 -8.35
C LEU A 168 -2.39 -7.48 -7.49
N HIS A 169 -3.20 -8.12 -6.63
CA HIS A 169 -2.82 -9.32 -5.88
C HIS A 169 -1.52 -9.18 -5.08
N GLY A 170 -1.28 -7.99 -4.52
CA GLY A 170 -0.04 -7.67 -3.78
C GLY A 170 1.22 -7.68 -4.64
N ARG A 171 1.09 -7.54 -5.96
CA ARG A 171 2.18 -7.47 -6.95
C ARG A 171 3.18 -8.61 -6.87
N GLY A 172 2.72 -9.79 -6.45
CA GLY A 172 3.54 -11.01 -6.40
C GLY A 172 3.15 -12.02 -7.47
N TYR A 173 3.55 -13.26 -7.24
CA TYR A 173 3.58 -14.33 -8.25
C TYR A 173 2.32 -15.20 -8.28
N VAL A 174 1.42 -15.00 -7.31
CA VAL A 174 0.07 -15.59 -7.32
C VAL A 174 -0.82 -14.75 -8.23
N GLN A 175 -1.55 -15.41 -9.14
CA GLN A 175 -2.44 -14.75 -10.11
C GLN A 175 -1.75 -13.73 -11.03
N GLY A 176 -0.41 -13.76 -11.12
CA GLY A 176 0.36 -12.85 -11.97
C GLY A 176 0.27 -11.39 -11.55
N GLY A 177 0.11 -11.10 -10.25
CA GLY A 177 0.00 -9.73 -9.73
C GLY A 177 1.11 -8.80 -10.20
N GLU A 178 2.34 -9.28 -10.26
CA GLU A 178 3.47 -8.51 -10.78
C GLU A 178 3.31 -8.17 -12.28
N HIS A 179 2.78 -9.09 -13.11
CA HIS A 179 2.52 -8.80 -14.53
C HIS A 179 1.43 -7.74 -14.71
N LEU A 180 0.41 -7.75 -13.84
CA LEU A 180 -0.64 -6.73 -13.85
C LEU A 180 -0.06 -5.35 -13.50
N ALA A 181 0.80 -5.28 -12.47
CA ALA A 181 1.52 -4.07 -12.11
C ALA A 181 2.43 -3.60 -13.27
N ALA A 182 3.17 -4.51 -13.91
CA ALA A 182 4.01 -4.18 -15.05
C ALA A 182 3.19 -3.66 -16.25
N ALA A 183 2.00 -4.22 -16.51
CA ALA A 183 1.11 -3.72 -17.55
C ALA A 183 0.62 -2.30 -17.26
N TYR A 184 0.21 -2.01 -16.02
CA TYR A 184 -0.14 -0.65 -15.57
C TYR A 184 1.04 0.32 -15.79
N LEU A 185 2.24 -0.06 -15.35
CA LEU A 185 3.43 0.78 -15.42
C LEU A 185 3.90 1.04 -16.86
N ARG A 186 3.85 0.04 -17.75
CA ARG A 186 4.08 0.26 -19.20
C ARG A 186 3.09 1.29 -19.76
N GLY A 187 1.82 1.20 -19.36
CA GLY A 187 0.81 2.20 -19.69
C GLY A 187 1.23 3.61 -19.26
N ARG A 188 1.70 3.76 -18.01
CA ARG A 188 2.21 5.04 -17.48
C ARG A 188 3.43 5.56 -18.24
N LEU A 189 4.41 4.71 -18.52
CA LEU A 189 5.62 5.08 -19.29
C LEU A 189 5.27 5.57 -20.70
N ARG A 190 4.34 4.90 -21.39
CA ARG A 190 3.83 5.31 -22.71
C ARG A 190 3.07 6.63 -22.64
N GLN A 191 2.20 6.81 -21.64
CA GLN A 191 1.44 8.05 -21.44
C GLN A 191 2.35 9.27 -21.21
N LEU A 192 3.49 9.06 -20.56
CA LEU A 192 4.51 10.09 -20.35
C LEU A 192 5.41 10.31 -21.59
N GLY A 193 5.30 9.49 -22.64
CA GLY A 193 6.07 9.63 -23.88
C GLY A 193 7.55 9.24 -23.77
N LEU A 194 7.94 8.46 -22.76
CA LEU A 194 9.33 8.02 -22.59
C LEU A 194 9.73 7.02 -23.68
N GLN A 195 11.00 7.01 -24.06
CA GLN A 195 11.53 6.06 -25.04
C GLN A 195 11.83 4.72 -24.37
N PRO A 196 11.43 3.58 -24.95
CA PRO A 196 11.75 2.27 -24.38
C PRO A 196 13.24 1.94 -24.55
N LEU A 197 13.84 1.29 -23.54
CA LEU A 197 15.21 0.74 -23.62
C LEU A 197 15.26 -0.72 -24.09
N ALA A 198 14.11 -1.39 -24.15
CA ALA A 198 13.93 -2.74 -24.63
C ALA A 198 12.57 -2.84 -25.35
N PRO A 199 12.32 -3.88 -26.18
CA PRO A 199 11.01 -4.08 -26.81
C PRO A 199 9.88 -4.00 -25.78
N ASP A 200 8.91 -3.14 -26.06
CA ASP A 200 7.80 -2.84 -25.15
C ASP A 200 8.21 -2.48 -23.71
N TYR A 201 9.31 -1.73 -23.55
CA TYR A 201 9.92 -1.38 -22.26
C TYR A 201 10.37 -2.60 -21.44
N THR A 202 10.28 -3.82 -21.95
CA THR A 202 10.31 -5.05 -21.14
C THR A 202 11.64 -5.78 -21.32
N GLN A 203 12.30 -6.12 -20.22
CA GLN A 203 13.44 -7.03 -20.19
C GLN A 203 13.04 -8.31 -19.44
N PRO A 204 12.74 -9.41 -20.16
CA PRO A 204 12.28 -10.64 -19.53
C PRO A 204 13.41 -11.42 -18.89
N PHE A 205 13.09 -12.12 -17.80
CA PHE A 205 13.94 -13.10 -17.12
C PHE A 205 13.09 -14.13 -16.38
N THR A 206 13.74 -15.09 -15.71
CA THR A 206 13.06 -16.13 -14.94
C THR A 206 13.56 -16.23 -13.51
N LEU A 207 12.69 -16.66 -12.60
CA LEU A 207 13.06 -17.10 -11.27
C LEU A 207 12.31 -18.36 -10.86
N ASP A 208 12.81 -19.04 -9.84
CA ASP A 208 12.02 -19.98 -9.05
C ASP A 208 11.46 -19.23 -7.84
N VAL A 209 10.19 -19.51 -7.49
CA VAL A 209 9.55 -18.88 -6.33
C VAL A 209 8.48 -19.79 -5.72
N ASN A 210 8.53 -19.97 -4.41
CA ASN A 210 7.49 -20.65 -3.65
C ASN A 210 6.34 -19.69 -3.33
N THR A 211 5.12 -20.15 -3.53
CA THR A 211 3.90 -19.36 -3.38
C THR A 211 2.84 -20.11 -2.60
N PHE A 212 1.81 -19.40 -2.11
CA PHE A 212 0.71 -20.00 -1.35
C PHE A 212 -0.66 -19.60 -1.94
N PRO A 213 -1.06 -20.10 -3.12
CA PRO A 213 -2.17 -19.51 -3.88
C PRO A 213 -3.59 -19.79 -3.35
N ASN A 214 -3.78 -20.83 -2.55
CA ASN A 214 -5.12 -21.37 -2.26
C ASN A 214 -5.49 -21.34 -0.77
N LYS A 215 -5.52 -22.49 -0.08
CA LYS A 215 -5.89 -22.53 1.34
C LYS A 215 -4.66 -22.37 2.23
N ALA A 216 -4.80 -21.51 3.23
CA ALA A 216 -3.86 -21.34 4.32
C ALA A 216 -4.68 -21.11 5.60
N THR A 217 -4.91 -22.19 6.36
CA THR A 217 -5.75 -22.18 7.57
C THR A 217 -5.07 -22.92 8.70
N LEU A 218 -5.06 -22.33 9.88
CA LEU A 218 -4.51 -22.93 11.09
C LEU A 218 -5.51 -22.84 12.23
N ASN A 219 -5.88 -23.98 12.79
CA ASN A 219 -6.66 -24.08 14.02
C ASN A 219 -5.86 -24.80 15.08
N VAL A 220 -5.95 -24.33 16.32
CA VAL A 220 -5.28 -24.94 17.48
C VAL A 220 -6.34 -25.32 18.50
N SER A 221 -6.26 -26.53 19.05
CA SER A 221 -7.21 -27.05 20.03
C SER A 221 -6.51 -27.80 21.16
N SER A 222 -7.16 -27.86 22.32
CA SER A 222 -6.66 -28.65 23.45
C SER A 222 -6.76 -30.15 23.15
N ILE A 223 -5.77 -30.91 23.59
CA ILE A 223 -5.81 -32.38 23.51
C ILE A 223 -6.90 -33.00 24.41
N THR A 224 -7.39 -32.28 25.42
CA THR A 224 -8.38 -32.80 26.38
C THR A 224 -9.83 -32.60 25.95
N GLY A 225 -10.08 -31.96 24.79
CA GLY A 225 -11.42 -31.75 24.23
C GLY A 225 -12.29 -30.73 24.97
N ASN A 226 -11.85 -30.19 26.11
CA ASN A 226 -12.63 -29.29 26.97
C ASN A 226 -12.63 -27.82 26.52
N SER A 227 -12.01 -27.50 25.37
CA SER A 227 -11.93 -26.12 24.87
C SER A 227 -12.13 -26.07 23.35
N PRO A 228 -12.88 -25.08 22.84
CA PRO A 228 -13.13 -24.95 21.42
C PRO A 228 -11.83 -24.71 20.64
N ALA A 229 -11.80 -25.16 19.39
CA ALA A 229 -10.67 -24.89 18.49
C ALA A 229 -10.58 -23.38 18.23
N HIS A 230 -9.38 -22.83 18.36
CA HIS A 230 -9.05 -21.44 18.09
C HIS A 230 -8.57 -21.33 16.65
N LYS A 231 -9.36 -20.66 15.82
CA LYS A 231 -9.00 -20.34 14.43
C LYS A 231 -8.09 -19.12 14.41
N LEU A 232 -6.90 -19.26 13.82
CA LEU A 232 -5.98 -18.15 13.62
C LEU A 232 -6.23 -17.45 12.29
N HIS A 233 -6.07 -16.13 12.27
CA HIS A 233 -6.22 -15.28 11.10
C HIS A 233 -4.88 -15.15 10.36
N LEU A 234 -4.89 -15.50 9.08
CA LEU A 234 -3.72 -15.42 8.23
C LEU A 234 -3.32 -13.97 7.97
N GLY A 235 -2.03 -13.65 8.12
CA GLY A 235 -1.47 -12.32 7.96
C GLY A 235 -1.47 -11.47 9.23
N THR A 236 -2.33 -11.78 10.22
CA THR A 236 -2.39 -11.04 11.51
C THR A 236 -1.99 -11.89 12.70
N ASP A 237 -2.34 -13.17 12.73
CA ASP A 237 -2.01 -14.10 13.82
C ASP A 237 -0.87 -15.06 13.43
N PHE A 238 -0.81 -15.43 12.15
CA PHE A 238 0.22 -16.31 11.60
C PHE A 238 0.47 -16.09 10.10
N ILE A 239 1.63 -16.52 9.61
CA ILE A 239 1.98 -16.64 8.19
C ILE A 239 2.72 -17.95 7.95
N ALA A 240 2.76 -18.44 6.71
CA ALA A 240 3.68 -19.49 6.32
C ALA A 240 5.08 -18.90 6.14
N ALA A 241 6.12 -19.62 6.60
CA ALA A 241 7.49 -19.27 6.25
C ALA A 241 7.68 -19.42 4.72
N PRO A 242 8.51 -18.60 4.06
CA PRO A 242 8.58 -18.52 2.60
C PRO A 242 8.97 -19.85 1.94
N GLU A 243 9.83 -20.64 2.58
CA GLU A 243 10.29 -21.95 2.11
C GLU A 243 9.38 -23.11 2.55
N SER A 244 8.28 -22.85 3.25
CA SER A 244 7.43 -23.88 3.85
C SER A 244 6.83 -24.84 2.82
N ALA A 245 6.85 -26.14 3.12
CA ALA A 245 6.09 -27.15 2.39
C ALA A 245 4.58 -26.98 2.60
N GLY A 246 3.81 -27.45 1.61
CA GLY A 246 2.35 -27.56 1.71
C GLY A 246 1.89 -28.88 2.31
N THR A 247 0.59 -28.94 2.58
CA THR A 247 -0.17 -30.12 3.07
C THR A 247 -0.68 -31.01 1.94
N LEU A 248 -0.18 -30.83 0.71
CA LEU A 248 -0.58 -31.59 -0.48
C LEU A 248 -2.09 -31.55 -0.75
N GLY A 249 -2.72 -30.38 -0.52
CA GLY A 249 -4.13 -30.12 -0.82
C GLY A 249 -5.14 -30.72 0.17
N LYS A 250 -4.71 -31.34 1.28
CA LYS A 250 -5.60 -31.92 2.29
C LYS A 250 -5.30 -31.35 3.68
N PRO A 251 -6.33 -31.11 4.52
CA PRO A 251 -6.09 -30.73 5.90
C PRO A 251 -5.34 -31.84 6.63
N LEU A 252 -4.42 -31.42 7.47
CA LEU A 252 -3.51 -32.26 8.24
C LEU A 252 -3.76 -31.99 9.73
N THR A 253 -4.01 -33.05 10.48
CA THR A 253 -4.07 -33.00 11.94
C THR A 253 -2.74 -33.49 12.51
N ALA A 254 -2.11 -32.70 13.38
CA ALA A 254 -0.83 -33.02 14.00
C ALA A 254 -0.79 -32.58 15.46
N LEU A 255 0.00 -33.30 16.25
CA LEU A 255 0.37 -32.87 17.59
C LEU A 255 1.32 -31.67 17.52
N ALA A 256 1.05 -30.62 18.28
CA ALA A 256 1.99 -29.53 18.58
C ALA A 256 2.61 -29.76 19.94
N ILE A 257 3.93 -29.64 20.02
CA ILE A 257 4.73 -29.77 21.24
C ILE A 257 5.39 -28.43 21.51
N ARG A 258 4.98 -27.75 22.58
CA ARG A 258 5.56 -26.46 22.97
C ARG A 258 6.80 -26.65 23.82
N LEU A 259 7.90 -26.01 23.40
CA LEU A 259 9.09 -25.82 24.21
C LEU A 259 9.07 -24.43 24.83
N ASP A 260 8.96 -24.41 26.14
CA ASP A 260 9.20 -23.22 26.95
C ASP A 260 10.71 -23.00 27.15
N SER A 261 11.15 -21.75 27.30
CA SER A 261 12.56 -21.41 27.53
C SER A 261 13.16 -22.09 28.78
N SER A 262 12.32 -22.57 29.71
CA SER A 262 12.71 -23.40 30.86
C SER A 262 13.37 -24.73 30.45
N ILE A 263 13.12 -25.26 29.25
CA ILE A 263 13.75 -26.51 28.75
C ILE A 263 15.28 -26.42 28.71
N PHE A 264 15.81 -25.21 28.54
CA PHE A 264 17.24 -24.96 28.42
C PHE A 264 17.94 -24.80 29.77
N SER A 265 17.21 -24.64 30.88
CA SER A 265 17.77 -24.40 32.21
C SER A 265 17.37 -25.44 33.26
N GLN A 266 16.33 -26.24 33.02
CA GLN A 266 15.80 -27.19 34.00
C GLN A 266 15.86 -28.65 33.50
N PRO A 267 16.77 -29.50 34.01
CA PRO A 267 16.88 -30.91 33.60
C PRO A 267 15.59 -31.72 33.79
N SER A 268 14.84 -31.46 34.86
CA SER A 268 13.53 -32.11 35.10
C SER A 268 12.53 -31.89 33.96
N TRP A 269 12.61 -30.75 33.26
CA TRP A 269 11.77 -30.47 32.11
C TRP A 269 12.19 -31.26 30.87
N GLN A 270 13.48 -31.55 30.74
CA GLN A 270 14.07 -32.35 29.65
C GLN A 270 13.65 -33.82 29.79
N ASP A 271 13.75 -34.37 31.01
CA ASP A 271 13.35 -35.74 31.31
C ASP A 271 11.84 -35.94 31.11
N ALA A 272 11.01 -34.98 31.56
CA ALA A 272 9.56 -35.01 31.35
C ALA A 272 9.19 -35.03 29.86
N LEU A 273 9.88 -34.22 29.04
CA LEU A 273 9.60 -34.16 27.60
C LEU A 273 9.89 -35.49 26.90
N LEU A 274 11.02 -36.14 27.20
CA LEU A 274 11.37 -37.43 26.61
C LEU A 274 10.38 -38.53 27.01
N LYS A 275 9.89 -38.51 28.25
CA LYS A 275 8.87 -39.44 28.75
C LYS A 275 7.51 -39.20 28.07
N GLU A 276 7.03 -37.96 28.09
CA GLU A 276 5.74 -37.59 27.48
C GLU A 276 5.73 -37.80 25.96
N ALA A 277 6.86 -37.57 25.28
CA ALA A 277 7.02 -37.87 23.86
C ALA A 277 6.84 -39.35 23.54
N ALA A 278 7.43 -40.24 24.36
CA ALA A 278 7.28 -41.68 24.20
C ALA A 278 5.82 -42.12 24.40
N ASP A 279 5.14 -41.55 25.38
CA ASP A 279 3.74 -41.86 25.71
C ASP A 279 2.77 -41.33 24.63
N ALA A 280 2.97 -40.10 24.14
CA ALA A 280 2.15 -39.49 23.09
C ALA A 280 2.31 -40.20 21.74
N LEU A 281 3.52 -40.63 21.38
CA LEU A 281 3.75 -41.41 20.15
C LEU A 281 3.18 -42.84 20.25
N GLY A 282 3.04 -43.38 21.47
CA GLY A 282 2.41 -44.67 21.74
C GLY A 282 0.88 -44.63 21.68
N SER A 283 0.25 -43.56 22.17
CA SER A 283 -1.21 -43.38 22.18
C SER A 283 -1.79 -42.98 20.82
N THR A 284 -1.06 -42.16 20.06
CA THR A 284 -1.44 -41.69 18.70
C THR A 284 -1.45 -42.80 17.64
N ARG A 285 -0.94 -44.00 17.95
CA ARG A 285 -1.14 -45.20 17.11
C ARG A 285 -2.49 -45.89 17.33
N ARG A 286 -3.22 -45.57 18.41
CA ARG A 286 -4.35 -46.40 18.89
C ARG A 286 -5.74 -45.78 18.69
N SER A 287 -5.87 -44.48 18.45
CA SER A 287 -7.17 -43.84 18.25
C SER A 287 -7.12 -42.85 17.09
N GLU A 288 -7.91 -43.15 16.05
CA GLU A 288 -8.15 -42.33 14.85
C GLU A 288 -6.95 -42.21 13.89
N GLY A 289 -7.24 -42.02 12.60
CA GLY A 289 -6.29 -42.19 11.49
C GLY A 289 -4.91 -41.53 11.73
N ARG A 290 -3.86 -42.21 11.25
CA ARG A 290 -2.43 -41.88 11.43
C ARG A 290 -2.17 -40.35 11.42
N LEU A 291 -2.00 -39.77 12.61
CA LEU A 291 -1.62 -38.36 12.77
C LEU A 291 -0.33 -38.07 12.00
N ALA A 292 -0.22 -36.85 11.48
CA ALA A 292 1.00 -36.42 10.82
C ALA A 292 2.15 -36.20 11.80
N LYS A 293 3.36 -36.03 11.26
CA LYS A 293 4.56 -35.75 12.07
C LYS A 293 4.33 -34.51 12.96
N PRO A 294 4.68 -34.57 14.26
CA PRO A 294 4.44 -33.47 15.18
C PRO A 294 5.10 -32.16 14.76
N PHE A 295 4.51 -31.05 15.21
CA PHE A 295 5.08 -29.71 15.13
C PHE A 295 5.78 -29.38 16.44
N LEU A 296 7.01 -28.88 16.33
CA LEU A 296 7.67 -28.22 17.45
C LEU A 296 7.28 -26.74 17.46
N VAL A 297 6.77 -26.27 18.61
CA VAL A 297 6.40 -24.87 18.83
C VAL A 297 7.42 -24.25 19.77
N LEU A 298 8.10 -23.19 19.36
CA LEU A 298 9.14 -22.52 20.16
C LEU A 298 9.28 -21.05 19.77
N ALA A 299 9.80 -20.24 20.67
CA ALA A 299 10.16 -18.86 20.36
C ALA A 299 11.32 -18.82 19.36
N ALA A 300 11.25 -17.92 18.37
CA ALA A 300 12.27 -17.79 17.32
C ALA A 300 13.67 -17.49 17.91
N HIS A 301 13.74 -16.71 18.99
CA HIS A 301 15.00 -16.41 19.68
C HIS A 301 15.63 -17.63 20.39
N ASP A 302 14.86 -18.71 20.57
CA ASP A 302 15.31 -19.94 21.22
C ASP A 302 15.75 -21.02 20.23
N GLU A 303 15.53 -20.85 18.92
CA GLU A 303 15.84 -21.87 17.91
C GLU A 303 17.33 -22.23 17.90
N ALA A 304 18.22 -21.24 17.95
CA ALA A 304 19.67 -21.47 18.02
C ALA A 304 20.11 -22.15 19.33
N ARG A 305 19.30 -22.10 20.40
CA ARG A 305 19.62 -22.74 21.68
C ARG A 305 19.31 -24.24 21.67
N LEU A 306 18.58 -24.76 20.68
CA LEU A 306 18.33 -26.20 20.54
C LEU A 306 19.64 -27.01 20.50
N ALA A 307 20.67 -26.47 19.83
CA ALA A 307 22.01 -27.07 19.78
C ALA A 307 22.75 -27.14 21.13
N LYS A 308 22.21 -26.50 22.19
CA LYS A 308 22.76 -26.53 23.55
C LYS A 308 22.11 -27.58 24.45
N LEU A 309 21.04 -28.24 23.99
CA LEU A 309 20.36 -29.29 24.76
C LEU A 309 21.21 -30.57 24.83
N PRO A 310 20.96 -31.51 25.75
CA PRO A 310 21.65 -32.80 25.73
C PRO A 310 21.41 -33.57 24.41
N LEU A 311 22.43 -34.28 23.93
CA LEU A 311 22.39 -35.00 22.63
C LEU A 311 21.13 -35.89 22.42
N PRO A 312 20.64 -36.66 23.42
CA PRO A 312 19.42 -37.44 23.23
C PRO A 312 18.20 -36.58 22.88
N LEU A 313 18.11 -35.39 23.49
CA LEU A 313 17.02 -34.48 23.25
C LEU A 313 17.18 -33.74 21.91
N GLN A 314 18.41 -33.37 21.53
CA GLN A 314 18.69 -32.84 20.19
C GLN A 314 18.23 -33.81 19.10
N HIS A 315 18.68 -35.07 19.17
CA HIS A 315 18.28 -36.10 18.19
C HIS A 315 16.76 -36.28 18.11
N TYR A 316 16.06 -36.24 19.25
CA TYR A 316 14.61 -36.30 19.25
C TYR A 316 13.97 -35.09 18.56
N LEU A 317 14.39 -33.87 18.90
CA LEU A 317 13.84 -32.64 18.34
C LEU A 317 14.16 -32.47 16.85
N ASP A 318 15.34 -32.90 16.41
CA ASP A 318 15.75 -32.92 15.01
C ASP A 318 14.94 -33.93 14.19
N SER A 319 14.45 -34.99 14.82
CA SER A 319 13.55 -35.96 14.17
C SER A 319 12.16 -35.40 13.87
N LEU A 320 11.78 -34.31 14.53
CA LEU A 320 10.55 -33.56 14.26
C LEU A 320 10.88 -32.54 13.16
N PRO A 321 10.34 -32.64 11.93
CA PRO A 321 10.71 -31.70 10.87
C PRO A 321 9.89 -30.40 10.95
N ASN A 322 8.63 -30.47 11.39
CA ASN A 322 7.69 -29.36 11.28
C ASN A 322 7.86 -28.36 12.44
N ARG A 323 7.66 -27.07 12.16
CA ARG A 323 7.92 -25.98 13.12
C ARG A 323 6.77 -24.96 13.12
N VAL A 324 6.44 -24.48 14.32
CA VAL A 324 5.79 -23.18 14.53
C VAL A 324 6.77 -22.31 15.30
N LEU A 325 7.30 -21.28 14.65
CA LEU A 325 8.15 -20.28 15.28
C LEU A 325 7.28 -19.16 15.83
N LEU A 326 7.42 -18.90 17.13
CA LEU A 326 6.76 -17.81 17.80
C LEU A 326 7.61 -16.55 17.65
N VAL A 327 7.05 -15.55 16.99
CA VAL A 327 7.73 -14.30 16.63
C VAL A 327 7.05 -13.10 17.29
N PRO A 328 7.80 -12.02 17.61
CA PRO A 328 7.22 -10.80 18.17
C PRO A 328 6.42 -9.99 17.13
N LYS A 329 6.74 -10.16 15.83
CA LYS A 329 6.09 -9.53 14.67
C LYS A 329 6.18 -10.49 13.49
N LEU A 330 5.11 -10.59 12.69
CA LEU A 330 5.09 -11.30 11.41
C LEU A 330 5.80 -10.45 10.34
N THR A 331 6.69 -11.04 9.56
CA THR A 331 7.39 -10.38 8.45
C THR A 331 7.41 -11.34 7.28
N ALA A 332 6.50 -11.15 6.31
CA ALA A 332 6.42 -12.04 5.16
C ALA A 332 7.64 -11.89 4.24
N SER A 333 7.94 -12.91 3.45
CA SER A 333 9.07 -12.92 2.53
C SER A 333 8.81 -13.95 1.42
N LEU A 334 9.77 -14.11 0.51
CA LEU A 334 9.72 -15.06 -0.60
C LEU A 334 10.97 -15.94 -0.60
N ALA A 335 10.83 -17.17 -1.10
CA ALA A 335 11.93 -18.10 -1.22
C ALA A 335 11.93 -18.77 -2.59
N PRO A 336 13.11 -18.97 -3.21
CA PRO A 336 13.23 -19.70 -4.48
C PRO A 336 13.20 -21.23 -4.30
N THR A 337 13.12 -21.71 -3.07
CA THR A 337 13.19 -23.14 -2.75
C THR A 337 12.11 -23.53 -1.75
N VAL A 338 11.86 -24.84 -1.67
CA VAL A 338 10.91 -25.43 -0.72
C VAL A 338 11.65 -26.40 0.19
N SER A 339 11.56 -26.16 1.48
CA SER A 339 11.91 -27.11 2.53
C SER A 339 10.89 -28.25 2.55
N PRO A 340 11.29 -29.52 2.76
CA PRO A 340 10.35 -30.64 2.91
C PRO A 340 9.52 -30.55 4.19
N ALA A 341 9.91 -29.71 5.14
CA ALA A 341 9.19 -29.45 6.38
C ALA A 341 8.18 -28.31 6.24
N ILE A 342 7.07 -28.44 6.98
CA ILE A 342 6.10 -27.36 7.12
C ILE A 342 6.57 -26.42 8.24
N ARG A 343 6.72 -25.15 7.89
CA ARG A 343 7.16 -24.06 8.76
C ARG A 343 6.12 -22.95 8.79
N ILE A 344 5.72 -22.56 10.00
CA ILE A 344 4.74 -21.51 10.27
C ILE A 344 5.37 -20.50 11.22
N GLU A 345 5.10 -19.22 11.01
CA GLU A 345 5.37 -18.17 11.99
C GLU A 345 4.06 -17.72 12.62
N SER A 346 4.02 -17.55 13.93
CA SER A 346 2.85 -17.05 14.64
C SER A 346 3.23 -16.07 15.73
N LEU A 347 2.35 -15.11 16.04
CA LEU A 347 2.63 -14.14 17.08
C LEU A 347 2.74 -14.81 18.45
N GLU A 348 3.86 -14.58 19.14
CA GLU A 348 4.17 -15.21 20.43
C GLU A 348 3.17 -14.90 21.54
N LYS A 349 2.49 -13.74 21.45
CA LYS A 349 1.57 -13.24 22.49
C LYS A 349 0.17 -13.82 22.39
N LEU A 350 -0.13 -14.64 21.39
CA LEU A 350 -1.46 -15.22 21.25
C LEU A 350 -1.75 -16.17 22.43
N PRO A 351 -2.92 -16.05 23.11
CA PRO A 351 -3.29 -16.92 24.23
C PRO A 351 -3.29 -18.41 23.84
N VAL A 352 -3.52 -18.68 22.56
CA VAL A 352 -3.50 -20.02 21.99
C VAL A 352 -2.16 -20.72 22.19
N TRP A 353 -1.05 -19.99 22.34
CA TRP A 353 0.27 -20.56 22.57
C TRP A 353 0.62 -20.65 24.04
N GLN A 354 -0.23 -20.18 24.97
CA GLN A 354 0.07 -20.15 26.41
C GLN A 354 -0.27 -21.44 27.16
N PHE A 355 -0.65 -22.53 26.47
CA PHE A 355 -0.73 -23.85 27.10
C PHE A 355 0.67 -24.23 27.62
N GLY A 356 0.86 -24.22 28.94
CA GLY A 356 2.19 -24.38 29.54
C GLY A 356 2.31 -23.94 30.99
N GLU A 357 1.41 -23.08 31.50
CA GLU A 357 1.54 -22.63 32.91
C GLU A 357 1.31 -23.75 33.93
N GLN A 358 0.61 -24.84 33.58
CA GLN A 358 0.49 -26.05 34.41
C GLN A 358 0.36 -27.34 33.58
N HIS A 359 1.49 -27.91 33.16
CA HIS A 359 1.63 -29.31 32.70
C HIS A 359 0.96 -29.72 31.37
N GLN A 360 0.41 -28.80 30.57
CA GLN A 360 -0.09 -29.10 29.22
C GLN A 360 0.84 -28.52 28.15
N ARG A 361 1.78 -29.33 27.66
CA ARG A 361 2.74 -28.98 26.58
C ARG A 361 2.24 -29.29 25.17
N PHE A 362 1.06 -29.89 25.09
CA PHE A 362 0.53 -30.49 23.88
C PHE A 362 -0.75 -29.81 23.42
N ALA A 363 -0.85 -29.57 22.13
CA ALA A 363 -2.07 -29.13 21.46
C ALA A 363 -2.29 -29.95 20.18
N LEU A 364 -3.51 -29.95 19.65
CA LEU A 364 -3.80 -30.45 18.31
C LEU A 364 -3.86 -29.28 17.34
N LEU A 365 -3.06 -29.35 16.28
CA LEU A 365 -3.11 -28.46 15.13
C LEU A 365 -3.93 -29.09 14.02
N ASN A 366 -4.87 -28.33 13.47
CA ASN A 366 -5.47 -28.62 12.18
C ASN A 366 -4.99 -27.55 11.19
N LEU A 367 -4.15 -27.97 10.24
CA LEU A 367 -3.49 -27.11 9.28
C LEU A 367 -3.87 -27.52 7.87
N GLN A 368 -4.19 -26.55 7.02
CA GLN A 368 -4.15 -26.72 5.57
C GLN A 368 -3.32 -25.58 4.99
N LEU A 369 -2.28 -25.93 4.26
CA LEU A 369 -1.40 -25.00 3.58
C LEU A 369 -1.16 -25.50 2.15
N ASP A 370 -1.49 -24.69 1.16
CA ASP A 370 -1.29 -25.03 -0.24
C ASP A 370 -0.06 -24.29 -0.76
N ALA A 371 1.12 -24.89 -0.61
CA ALA A 371 2.37 -24.36 -1.16
C ALA A 371 2.58 -24.83 -2.60
N GLN A 372 3.05 -23.95 -3.46
CA GLN A 372 3.34 -24.24 -4.86
C GLN A 372 4.66 -23.57 -5.27
N LEU A 373 5.66 -24.39 -5.59
CA LEU A 373 6.90 -23.93 -6.20
C LEU A 373 6.69 -23.71 -7.70
N LEU A 374 6.72 -22.46 -8.12
CA LEU A 374 6.74 -22.08 -9.52
C LEU A 374 8.19 -22.15 -10.01
N ARG A 375 8.45 -23.05 -10.95
CA ARG A 375 9.77 -23.24 -11.56
C ARG A 375 9.88 -22.46 -12.86
N ASN A 376 11.02 -21.81 -13.11
CA ASN A 376 11.26 -21.00 -14.30
C ASN A 376 10.11 -20.01 -14.60
N TYR A 377 9.56 -19.42 -13.54
CA TYR A 377 8.48 -18.44 -13.64
C TYR A 377 8.98 -17.24 -14.44
N GLN A 378 8.27 -16.88 -15.51
CA GLN A 378 8.63 -15.77 -16.38
C GLN A 378 8.22 -14.46 -15.71
N THR A 379 9.14 -13.51 -15.65
CA THR A 379 8.90 -12.16 -15.13
C THR A 379 9.74 -11.14 -15.91
N GLN A 380 9.79 -9.89 -15.47
CA GLN A 380 10.46 -8.83 -16.21
C GLN A 380 10.95 -7.65 -15.37
N ASN A 381 11.94 -6.93 -15.90
CA ASN A 381 12.16 -5.52 -15.57
C ASN A 381 11.43 -4.65 -16.60
N LEU A 382 11.11 -3.41 -16.22
CA LEU A 382 10.72 -2.37 -17.16
C LEU A 382 11.79 -1.26 -17.21
N ALA A 383 12.12 -0.79 -18.41
CA ALA A 383 13.16 0.22 -18.60
C ALA A 383 12.79 1.23 -19.68
N ALA A 384 12.90 2.51 -19.32
CA ALA A 384 12.60 3.64 -20.19
C ALA A 384 13.68 4.72 -20.07
N VAL A 385 13.75 5.64 -21.03
CA VAL A 385 14.74 6.72 -21.04
C VAL A 385 14.15 8.02 -21.60
N VAL A 386 14.56 9.13 -20.98
CA VAL A 386 14.47 10.47 -21.57
C VAL A 386 15.84 10.79 -22.15
N ARG A 387 15.93 10.89 -23.48
CA ARG A 387 17.21 11.11 -24.18
C ARG A 387 17.76 12.51 -23.93
N GLY A 388 19.00 12.56 -23.46
CA GLY A 388 19.74 13.80 -23.22
C GLY A 388 19.87 14.68 -24.47
N SER A 389 20.00 15.98 -24.27
CA SER A 389 20.14 16.98 -25.34
C SER A 389 21.58 17.17 -25.81
N THR A 390 22.57 17.08 -24.91
CA THR A 390 23.99 17.36 -25.21
C THR A 390 24.90 16.14 -25.04
N GLN A 391 24.58 15.24 -24.11
CA GLN A 391 25.34 14.02 -23.81
C GLN A 391 24.41 12.79 -23.79
N PRO A 392 23.76 12.44 -24.92
CA PRO A 392 22.73 11.41 -24.94
C PRO A 392 23.25 9.99 -24.61
N ASP A 393 24.55 9.75 -24.71
CA ASP A 393 25.18 8.44 -24.45
C ASP A 393 25.80 8.34 -23.04
N SER A 394 25.54 9.33 -22.18
CA SER A 394 25.84 9.32 -20.75
C SER A 394 24.54 9.20 -19.97
N PHE A 395 24.49 8.34 -18.96
CA PHE A 395 23.25 8.00 -18.28
C PHE A 395 23.27 8.34 -16.80
N LEU A 396 22.19 8.92 -16.30
CA LEU A 396 21.79 8.85 -14.91
C LEU A 396 20.65 7.83 -14.80
N VAL A 397 20.64 7.01 -13.76
CA VAL A 397 19.61 5.98 -13.56
C VAL A 397 18.83 6.28 -12.29
N VAL A 398 17.51 6.27 -12.38
CA VAL A 398 16.61 6.23 -11.23
C VAL A 398 15.94 4.86 -11.22
N SER A 399 16.03 4.14 -10.11
CA SER A 399 15.41 2.81 -9.98
C SER A 399 14.42 2.72 -8.82
N ALA A 400 13.43 1.85 -8.94
CA ALA A 400 12.52 1.42 -7.88
C ALA A 400 11.96 0.06 -8.27
N HIS A 401 11.80 -0.89 -7.34
CA HIS A 401 11.13 -2.14 -7.67
C HIS A 401 9.62 -1.99 -7.64
N TYR A 402 8.95 -2.72 -8.52
CA TYR A 402 7.49 -2.69 -8.63
C TYR A 402 6.82 -3.96 -8.11
N ASP A 403 7.54 -5.08 -7.97
CA ASP A 403 7.00 -6.27 -7.35
C ASP A 403 6.80 -6.09 -5.84
N HIS A 404 6.03 -6.98 -5.24
CA HIS A 404 5.95 -7.14 -3.80
C HIS A 404 5.61 -8.60 -3.44
N LEU A 405 5.30 -8.88 -2.17
CA LEU A 405 5.17 -10.23 -1.62
C LEU A 405 3.97 -11.05 -2.14
N GLY A 406 2.96 -10.40 -2.74
CA GLY A 406 1.82 -11.07 -3.34
C GLY A 406 0.72 -11.50 -2.37
N MET A 407 0.14 -12.67 -2.65
CA MET A 407 -0.92 -13.28 -1.84
C MET A 407 -0.41 -14.46 -1.03
N MET A 408 -0.99 -14.62 0.16
CA MET A 408 -0.88 -15.84 0.96
C MET A 408 -2.27 -16.34 1.27
N GLY A 409 -2.60 -17.51 0.73
CA GLY A 409 -3.97 -17.97 0.64
C GLY A 409 -4.85 -17.11 -0.28
N LYS A 410 -6.13 -17.43 -0.31
CA LYS A 410 -7.12 -16.78 -1.20
C LYS A 410 -7.56 -15.36 -0.77
N ASP A 411 -7.52 -15.07 0.52
CA ASP A 411 -8.17 -13.88 1.10
C ASP A 411 -7.16 -12.90 1.74
N THR A 412 -5.87 -13.25 1.81
CA THR A 412 -4.82 -12.40 2.40
C THR A 412 -3.79 -12.02 1.33
N TYR A 413 -3.51 -10.72 1.21
CA TYR A 413 -2.48 -10.19 0.34
C TYR A 413 -1.69 -9.09 1.07
N PHE A 414 -0.48 -8.85 0.61
CA PHE A 414 0.41 -7.80 1.13
C PHE A 414 0.35 -6.61 0.17
N PRO A 415 -0.19 -5.45 0.58
CA PRO A 415 -0.43 -4.36 -0.37
C PRO A 415 0.84 -3.64 -0.82
N GLY A 416 1.87 -3.56 0.02
CA GLY A 416 3.15 -2.95 -0.36
C GLY A 416 3.03 -1.48 -0.74
N ALA A 417 2.29 -0.69 0.02
CA ALA A 417 2.05 0.71 -0.29
C ALA A 417 3.32 1.56 -0.09
N ASN A 418 4.01 1.38 1.04
CA ASN A 418 5.32 1.98 1.22
C ASN A 418 6.37 1.19 0.42
N ASP A 419 6.23 -0.14 0.40
CA ASP A 419 7.18 -1.10 -0.15
C ASP A 419 6.65 -1.84 -1.41
N ASN A 420 6.89 -1.36 -2.62
CA ASN A 420 7.54 -0.11 -2.95
C ASN A 420 6.72 0.72 -3.95
N ALA A 421 5.40 0.70 -3.80
CA ALA A 421 4.52 1.57 -4.59
C ALA A 421 4.86 3.06 -4.41
N SER A 422 5.35 3.46 -3.23
CA SER A 422 5.78 4.84 -2.93
C SER A 422 7.05 5.27 -3.69
N GLY A 423 8.07 4.41 -3.80
CA GLY A 423 9.28 4.68 -4.59
C GLY A 423 8.96 4.70 -6.09
N VAL A 424 8.13 3.78 -6.58
CA VAL A 424 7.63 3.78 -7.96
C VAL A 424 6.87 5.08 -8.27
N ALA A 425 6.04 5.57 -7.34
CA ALA A 425 5.36 6.84 -7.51
C ALA A 425 6.34 8.02 -7.64
N LEU A 426 7.37 8.09 -6.79
CA LEU A 426 8.38 9.15 -6.88
C LEU A 426 9.17 9.07 -8.19
N LEU A 427 9.54 7.86 -8.62
CA LEU A 427 10.18 7.61 -9.91
C LEU A 427 9.32 8.13 -11.08
N LEU A 428 8.01 7.83 -11.08
CA LEU A 428 7.10 8.32 -12.12
C LEU A 428 6.91 9.83 -12.11
N GLU A 429 6.98 10.49 -10.93
CA GLU A 429 6.99 11.96 -10.85
C GLU A 429 8.28 12.55 -11.47
N LEU A 430 9.44 11.96 -11.21
CA LEU A 430 10.71 12.36 -11.85
C LEU A 430 10.67 12.12 -13.36
N ALA A 431 10.11 10.98 -13.80
CA ALA A 431 9.92 10.68 -15.22
C ALA A 431 9.03 11.72 -15.90
N ALA A 432 7.91 12.09 -15.27
CA ALA A 432 7.01 13.13 -15.78
C ALA A 432 7.71 14.49 -15.85
N HIS A 433 8.56 14.82 -14.86
CA HIS A 433 9.34 16.05 -14.86
C HIS A 433 10.28 16.15 -16.06
N TYR A 434 11.15 15.14 -16.26
CA TYR A 434 12.16 15.16 -17.31
C TYR A 434 11.58 14.94 -18.72
N ALA A 435 10.40 14.33 -18.84
CA ALA A 435 9.71 14.16 -20.11
C ALA A 435 9.23 15.50 -20.73
N ARG A 436 9.09 16.56 -19.92
CA ARG A 436 8.69 17.88 -20.41
C ARG A 436 9.81 18.53 -21.24
N PRO A 437 9.52 19.13 -22.41
CA PRO A 437 10.53 19.73 -23.27
C PRO A 437 11.42 20.77 -22.56
N GLU A 438 10.85 21.60 -21.68
CA GLU A 438 11.53 22.63 -20.90
C GLU A 438 12.51 22.06 -19.86
N ASN A 439 12.33 20.79 -19.48
CA ASN A 439 13.13 20.09 -18.47
C ASN A 439 13.96 18.97 -19.09
N ARG A 440 14.07 18.94 -20.43
CA ARG A 440 14.84 17.93 -21.13
C ARG A 440 16.29 17.90 -20.62
N PRO A 441 16.80 16.75 -20.16
CA PRO A 441 18.08 16.72 -19.50
C PRO A 441 19.26 16.84 -20.49
N ALA A 442 20.43 17.23 -20.00
CA ALA A 442 21.68 17.32 -20.77
C ALA A 442 22.25 15.93 -21.06
N CYS A 443 22.44 15.10 -20.04
CA CYS A 443 22.66 13.66 -20.20
C CYS A 443 21.33 12.88 -20.17
N SER A 444 21.31 11.64 -20.65
CA SER A 444 20.10 10.82 -20.63
C SER A 444 19.73 10.41 -19.21
N VAL A 445 18.44 10.47 -18.87
CA VAL A 445 17.93 9.95 -17.59
C VAL A 445 17.12 8.70 -17.88
N ALA A 446 17.60 7.57 -17.40
CA ALA A 446 16.95 6.27 -17.52
C ALA A 446 16.19 5.92 -16.24
N PHE A 447 15.03 5.30 -16.42
CA PHE A 447 14.11 4.90 -15.37
C PHE A 447 13.99 3.38 -15.42
N LEU A 448 14.44 2.71 -14.36
CA LEU A 448 14.43 1.26 -14.22
C LEU A 448 13.42 0.86 -13.15
N LEU A 449 12.37 0.15 -13.55
CA LEU A 449 11.42 -0.48 -12.65
C LEU A 449 11.78 -1.97 -12.57
N SER A 450 12.46 -2.37 -11.51
CA SER A 450 12.90 -3.74 -11.28
C SER A 450 11.73 -4.63 -10.88
N GLY A 451 11.72 -5.86 -11.40
CA GLY A 451 10.91 -6.95 -10.85
C GLY A 451 11.75 -7.85 -9.95
N ALA A 452 11.10 -8.66 -9.13
CA ALA A 452 11.73 -9.65 -8.26
C ALA A 452 12.82 -9.11 -7.31
N GLU A 453 12.63 -7.92 -6.74
CA GLU A 453 13.46 -7.41 -5.66
C GLU A 453 13.26 -8.25 -4.39
N GLU A 454 12.00 -8.51 -4.05
CA GLU A 454 11.58 -9.24 -2.84
C GLU A 454 12.02 -10.71 -2.84
N ALA A 455 12.27 -11.25 -4.03
CA ALA A 455 12.77 -12.60 -4.23
C ALA A 455 14.32 -12.68 -4.15
N GLY A 456 14.99 -11.56 -3.86
CA GLY A 456 16.44 -11.49 -3.68
C GLY A 456 17.18 -10.70 -4.76
N LEU A 457 16.70 -9.49 -5.09
CA LEU A 457 17.34 -8.55 -6.04
C LEU A 457 17.54 -9.15 -7.44
N ILE A 458 16.64 -10.03 -7.87
CA ILE A 458 16.85 -10.83 -9.10
C ILE A 458 16.79 -9.94 -10.33
N GLY A 459 15.84 -8.99 -10.40
CA GLY A 459 15.72 -8.09 -11.55
C GLY A 459 16.91 -7.17 -11.75
N SER A 460 17.37 -6.50 -10.69
CA SER A 460 18.57 -5.64 -10.77
C SER A 460 19.84 -6.45 -11.07
N SER A 461 19.99 -7.62 -10.47
CA SER A 461 21.10 -8.54 -10.78
C SER A 461 21.08 -8.97 -12.25
N TYR A 462 19.89 -9.29 -12.79
CA TYR A 462 19.73 -9.66 -14.19
C TYR A 462 20.06 -8.50 -15.12
N PHE A 463 19.63 -7.27 -14.79
CA PHE A 463 19.98 -6.07 -15.57
C PHE A 463 21.49 -5.88 -15.64
N VAL A 464 22.21 -6.01 -14.52
CA VAL A 464 23.67 -5.85 -14.47
C VAL A 464 24.38 -6.91 -15.32
N GLN A 465 23.88 -8.14 -15.34
CA GLN A 465 24.43 -9.23 -16.14
C GLN A 465 24.08 -9.12 -17.64
N HIS A 466 22.92 -8.52 -17.95
CA HIS A 466 22.40 -8.34 -19.30
C HIS A 466 22.04 -6.87 -19.54
N PRO A 467 23.02 -5.95 -19.53
CA PRO A 467 22.76 -4.53 -19.47
C PRO A 467 22.05 -4.01 -20.73
N LEU A 468 20.96 -3.27 -20.53
CA LEU A 468 20.33 -2.46 -21.59
C LEU A 468 21.08 -1.15 -21.85
N LEU A 469 21.96 -0.75 -20.92
CA LEU A 469 22.79 0.44 -20.98
C LEU A 469 24.23 0.05 -20.64
N PRO A 470 25.26 0.56 -21.34
CA PRO A 470 26.64 0.25 -20.98
C PRO A 470 26.94 0.72 -19.54
N LEU A 471 27.19 -0.21 -18.62
CA LEU A 471 27.38 0.11 -17.19
C LEU A 471 28.43 1.22 -16.95
N PRO A 472 29.60 1.24 -17.65
CA PRO A 472 30.58 2.32 -17.48
C PRO A 472 30.10 3.71 -17.93
N ARG A 473 28.97 3.81 -18.64
CA ARG A 473 28.34 5.07 -19.06
C ARG A 473 27.27 5.56 -18.07
N ILE A 474 26.95 4.77 -17.04
CA ILE A 474 26.08 5.20 -15.95
C ILE A 474 26.90 6.05 -14.97
N LYS A 475 26.67 7.36 -14.97
CA LYS A 475 27.38 8.32 -14.11
C LYS A 475 26.99 8.16 -12.65
N PHE A 476 25.72 7.87 -12.40
CA PHE A 476 25.18 7.65 -11.06
C PHE A 476 23.81 6.93 -11.13
N LEU A 477 23.52 6.10 -10.14
CA LEU A 477 22.22 5.48 -9.90
C LEU A 477 21.64 5.92 -8.56
N VAL A 478 20.36 6.31 -8.55
CA VAL A 478 19.60 6.55 -7.32
C VAL A 478 18.44 5.56 -7.26
N ASN A 479 18.53 4.61 -6.34
CA ASN A 479 17.47 3.66 -6.03
C ASN A 479 16.53 4.23 -4.97
N LEU A 480 15.23 4.16 -5.24
CA LEU A 480 14.16 4.71 -4.43
C LEU A 480 13.35 3.56 -3.84
N ASP A 481 13.36 3.43 -2.53
CA ASP A 481 12.56 2.43 -1.82
C ASP A 481 12.13 2.94 -0.43
N LEU A 482 10.88 2.67 -0.03
CA LEU A 482 10.22 3.16 1.19
C LEU A 482 10.16 4.71 1.29
N LEU A 483 9.48 5.35 0.33
CA LEU A 483 9.35 6.82 0.19
C LEU A 483 8.00 7.37 0.70
N GLY A 484 7.23 6.58 1.44
CA GLY A 484 5.88 6.90 1.91
C GLY A 484 5.79 7.76 3.18
N THR A 485 6.93 8.09 3.82
CA THR A 485 6.97 8.84 5.09
C THR A 485 7.90 10.06 4.97
N GLY A 486 8.72 10.35 5.99
CA GLY A 486 9.79 11.35 5.92
C GLY A 486 9.81 12.38 7.04
N GLU A 487 8.99 12.22 8.07
CA GLU A 487 8.94 13.08 9.26
C GLU A 487 10.29 13.16 9.99
N GLU A 488 11.12 12.11 9.89
CA GLU A 488 12.45 12.05 10.51
C GLU A 488 13.59 12.21 9.48
N GLY A 489 13.25 12.55 8.24
CA GLY A 489 14.15 12.69 7.11
C GLY A 489 14.40 11.39 6.36
N ALA A 490 15.61 11.17 5.85
CA ALA A 490 15.95 10.02 5.01
C ALA A 490 17.32 9.41 5.34
N THR A 491 17.50 8.16 4.94
CA THR A 491 18.80 7.47 4.98
C THR A 491 19.30 7.21 3.57
N ILE A 492 20.59 7.46 3.36
CA ILE A 492 21.31 7.20 2.12
C ILE A 492 22.28 6.04 2.35
N VAL A 493 21.92 4.85 1.90
CA VAL A 493 22.81 3.68 1.83
C VAL A 493 23.84 3.93 0.72
N ASN A 494 25.06 3.42 0.91
CA ASN A 494 26.27 3.81 0.20
C ASN A 494 26.72 5.28 0.36
N GLY A 495 26.05 6.08 1.20
CA GLY A 495 26.47 7.45 1.50
C GLY A 495 27.90 7.54 2.07
N ARG A 496 28.34 6.55 2.87
CA ARG A 496 29.73 6.44 3.37
C ARG A 496 30.70 5.85 2.36
N VAL A 497 30.22 5.29 1.25
CA VAL A 497 31.04 4.77 0.16
C VAL A 497 31.36 5.89 -0.83
N TYR A 498 30.37 6.71 -1.18
CA TYR A 498 30.52 7.86 -2.07
C TYR A 498 30.36 9.18 -1.32
N GLU A 499 31.26 9.44 -0.37
CA GLU A 499 31.16 10.58 0.56
C GLU A 499 31.02 11.94 -0.15
N ALA A 500 31.79 12.18 -1.22
CA ALA A 500 31.70 13.43 -1.98
C ALA A 500 30.30 13.64 -2.60
N ALA A 501 29.65 12.57 -3.07
CA ALA A 501 28.28 12.64 -3.59
C ALA A 501 27.27 12.82 -2.46
N TYR A 502 27.50 12.18 -1.31
CA TYR A 502 26.65 12.34 -0.12
C TYR A 502 26.70 13.78 0.43
N GLN A 503 27.88 14.39 0.49
CA GLN A 503 28.01 15.79 0.92
C GLN A 503 27.29 16.76 -0.01
N ARG A 504 27.21 16.46 -1.32
CA ARG A 504 26.37 17.24 -2.25
C ARG A 504 24.88 17.12 -1.93
N LEU A 505 24.39 15.92 -1.59
CA LEU A 505 23.01 15.73 -1.12
C LEU A 505 22.74 16.51 0.17
N VAL A 506 23.67 16.49 1.13
CA VAL A 506 23.56 17.25 2.38
C VAL A 506 23.49 18.75 2.09
N ALA A 507 24.40 19.29 1.27
CA ALA A 507 24.40 20.69 0.89
C ALA A 507 23.10 21.12 0.19
N LEU A 508 22.57 20.29 -0.72
CA LEU A 508 21.27 20.51 -1.36
C LEU A 508 20.13 20.50 -0.33
N ASN A 509 20.13 19.52 0.57
CA ASN A 509 19.11 19.40 1.61
C ASN A 509 19.12 20.60 2.57
N ASP A 510 20.30 21.06 2.98
CA ASP A 510 20.45 22.19 3.89
C ASP A 510 20.07 23.51 3.22
N THR A 511 20.37 23.66 1.92
CA THR A 511 20.04 24.86 1.14
C THR A 511 18.53 25.00 0.91
N HIS A 512 17.86 23.89 0.60
CA HIS A 512 16.45 23.90 0.19
C HIS A 512 15.49 23.42 1.29
N HIS A 513 16.02 22.98 2.43
CA HIS A 513 15.28 22.40 3.54
C HIS A 513 14.34 21.25 3.09
N TYR A 514 14.83 20.39 2.19
CA TYR A 514 14.03 19.34 1.59
C TYR A 514 13.50 18.32 2.62
N LEU A 515 14.39 17.82 3.49
CA LEU A 515 14.06 16.85 4.52
C LEU A 515 14.67 17.27 5.87
N PRO A 516 14.05 16.89 7.00
CA PRO A 516 14.54 17.25 8.33
C PRO A 516 15.99 16.84 8.61
N LYS A 517 16.40 15.67 8.10
CA LYS A 517 17.76 15.13 8.33
C LYS A 517 18.12 14.06 7.32
N LEU A 518 19.36 14.11 6.82
CA LEU A 518 19.96 13.00 6.08
C LEU A 518 20.93 12.22 6.96
N THR A 519 20.91 10.89 6.83
CA THR A 519 21.88 10.00 7.49
C THR A 519 22.55 9.07 6.48
N ALA A 520 23.86 8.89 6.57
CA ALA A 520 24.60 7.98 5.69
C ALA A 520 24.83 6.59 6.32
N ARG A 521 24.61 5.55 5.52
CA ARG A 521 25.07 4.17 5.78
C ARG A 521 26.18 3.77 4.80
N GLY A 522 26.92 2.72 5.15
CA GLY A 522 27.92 2.12 4.27
C GLY A 522 27.29 1.14 3.27
N ARG A 523 28.15 0.30 2.68
CA ARG A 523 27.77 -0.78 1.77
C ARG A 523 26.83 -1.79 2.43
N ALA A 524 25.72 -2.10 1.80
CA ALA A 524 24.77 -3.11 2.26
C ALA A 524 24.01 -3.75 1.07
N ALA A 525 23.80 -5.07 1.13
CA ALA A 525 23.05 -5.83 0.15
C ALA A 525 21.56 -5.87 0.50
N ASN A 526 20.91 -4.70 0.50
CA ASN A 526 19.57 -4.53 1.06
C ASN A 526 18.59 -3.75 0.18
N SER A 527 18.92 -3.51 -1.10
CA SER A 527 17.99 -3.08 -2.16
C SER A 527 18.71 -3.07 -3.52
N ASP A 528 17.99 -2.81 -4.62
CA ASP A 528 18.44 -2.91 -6.02
C ASP A 528 19.66 -2.08 -6.42
N HIS A 529 20.07 -1.08 -5.64
CA HIS A 529 21.33 -0.38 -5.85
C HIS A 529 22.56 -1.31 -5.74
N PHE A 530 22.45 -2.41 -5.01
CA PHE A 530 23.59 -3.22 -4.59
C PHE A 530 24.28 -3.92 -5.78
N PRO A 531 23.59 -4.67 -6.66
CA PRO A 531 24.23 -5.30 -7.82
C PRO A 531 24.94 -4.29 -8.75
N PHE A 532 24.38 -3.09 -8.91
CA PHE A 532 25.01 -2.02 -9.69
C PHE A 532 26.29 -1.51 -9.03
N SER A 533 26.25 -1.27 -7.72
CA SER A 533 27.41 -0.87 -6.93
C SER A 533 28.54 -1.90 -7.01
N GLU A 534 28.21 -3.19 -6.96
CA GLU A 534 29.17 -4.29 -7.09
C GLU A 534 29.80 -4.37 -8.48
N ALA A 535 29.06 -3.96 -9.52
CA ALA A 535 29.57 -3.85 -10.89
C ALA A 535 30.32 -2.54 -11.17
N GLY A 536 30.57 -1.71 -10.15
CA GLY A 536 31.35 -0.48 -10.26
C GLY A 536 30.55 0.77 -10.67
N VAL A 537 29.22 0.69 -10.73
CA VAL A 537 28.35 1.85 -10.97
C VAL A 537 28.17 2.63 -9.66
N PRO A 538 28.49 3.94 -9.61
CA PRO A 538 28.19 4.75 -8.44
C PRO A 538 26.70 4.76 -8.13
N ALA A 539 26.31 4.30 -6.94
CA ALA A 539 24.90 4.09 -6.62
C ALA A 539 24.56 4.43 -5.17
N PHE A 540 23.42 5.08 -4.99
CA PHE A 540 22.76 5.26 -3.70
C PHE A 540 21.45 4.49 -3.64
N PHE A 541 21.10 4.05 -2.44
CA PHE A 541 19.72 3.70 -2.08
C PHE A 541 19.22 4.70 -1.04
N MET A 542 18.10 5.35 -1.34
CA MET A 542 17.43 6.30 -0.48
C MET A 542 16.08 5.74 0.02
N TYR A 543 15.89 5.81 1.34
CA TYR A 543 14.60 5.56 1.99
C TYR A 543 14.24 6.64 3.01
N THR A 544 12.95 6.96 3.14
CA THR A 544 12.45 7.92 4.14
C THR A 544 12.28 7.26 5.52
N ARG A 545 12.34 8.08 6.57
CA ARG A 545 12.21 7.67 7.98
C ARG A 545 11.07 8.44 8.66
N GLY A 546 10.51 7.83 9.70
CA GLY A 546 9.32 8.32 10.39
C GLY A 546 8.07 7.57 9.95
N GLY A 547 6.93 7.88 10.59
CA GLY A 547 5.64 7.29 10.25
C GLY A 547 5.48 5.81 10.62
N SER A 548 4.53 5.15 9.95
CA SER A 548 4.19 3.74 10.14
C SER A 548 5.38 2.81 9.88
N GLN A 549 5.63 1.86 10.78
CA GLN A 549 6.68 0.83 10.67
C GLN A 549 6.16 -0.49 10.06
N THR A 550 5.06 -0.40 9.30
CA THR A 550 4.48 -1.51 8.55
C THR A 550 5.39 -1.85 7.38
N TYR A 551 6.08 -2.98 7.48
CA TYR A 551 7.06 -3.48 6.53
C TYR A 551 6.82 -4.98 6.42
N HIS A 552 6.64 -5.47 5.20
CA HIS A 552 6.29 -6.86 4.87
C HIS A 552 5.07 -7.37 5.68
N ASP A 553 4.06 -6.51 5.79
CA ASP A 553 2.90 -6.68 6.65
C ASP A 553 1.64 -6.28 5.88
N VAL A 554 0.52 -6.96 6.13
CA VAL A 554 -0.80 -6.70 5.50
C VAL A 554 -1.33 -5.28 5.76
N ARG A 555 -0.75 -4.58 6.74
CA ARG A 555 -1.07 -3.20 7.11
C ARG A 555 -0.23 -2.16 6.37
N ASP A 556 0.70 -2.54 5.50
CA ASP A 556 1.40 -1.60 4.62
C ASP A 556 0.44 -1.07 3.53
N GLN A 557 -0.47 -0.19 3.94
CA GLN A 557 -1.60 0.30 3.16
C GLN A 557 -1.45 1.78 2.81
N PRO A 558 -2.02 2.26 1.69
CA PRO A 558 -1.91 3.66 1.27
C PRO A 558 -2.38 4.65 2.34
N ALA A 559 -3.40 4.30 3.10
CA ALA A 559 -3.96 5.15 4.17
C ALA A 559 -3.00 5.34 5.36
N ALA A 560 -2.00 4.46 5.53
CA ALA A 560 -1.00 4.57 6.58
C ALA A 560 0.15 5.55 6.21
N LEU A 561 0.20 6.03 4.97
CA LEU A 561 1.31 6.85 4.45
C LEU A 561 1.01 8.35 4.56
N SER A 562 1.80 9.05 5.36
CA SER A 562 1.73 10.51 5.48
C SER A 562 2.16 11.21 4.20
N LEU A 563 3.15 10.66 3.49
CA LEU A 563 3.91 11.30 2.42
C LEU A 563 4.58 12.62 2.84
N ALA A 564 4.86 12.80 4.14
CA ALA A 564 5.35 14.06 4.69
C ALA A 564 6.66 14.53 4.02
N GLY A 565 7.59 13.61 3.77
CA GLY A 565 8.86 13.89 3.10
C GLY A 565 8.84 13.68 1.59
N PHE A 566 7.73 13.27 0.98
CA PHE A 566 7.70 12.86 -0.43
C PHE A 566 8.13 14.00 -1.38
N ALA A 567 7.57 15.21 -1.18
CA ALA A 567 7.93 16.37 -2.00
C ALA A 567 9.39 16.80 -1.80
N GLY A 568 9.90 16.70 -0.57
CA GLY A 568 11.28 16.96 -0.23
C GLY A 568 12.25 15.96 -0.86
N ALA A 569 11.96 14.67 -0.74
CA ALA A 569 12.72 13.59 -1.36
C ALA A 569 12.77 13.75 -2.89
N TYR A 570 11.63 14.07 -3.51
CA TYR A 570 11.56 14.35 -4.94
C TYR A 570 12.46 15.52 -5.34
N GLY A 571 12.38 16.66 -4.64
CA GLY A 571 13.21 17.83 -4.93
C GLY A 571 14.70 17.57 -4.73
N LEU A 572 15.06 16.86 -3.66
CA LEU A 572 16.43 16.47 -3.35
C LEU A 572 17.03 15.57 -4.44
N VAL A 573 16.29 14.54 -4.88
CA VAL A 573 16.75 13.62 -5.93
C VAL A 573 16.86 14.36 -7.26
N ARG A 574 15.86 15.16 -7.65
CA ARG A 574 15.90 15.98 -8.87
C ARG A 574 17.14 16.87 -8.91
N ASP A 575 17.37 17.67 -7.87
CA ASP A 575 18.48 18.62 -7.86
C ASP A 575 19.85 17.92 -7.80
N PHE A 576 19.91 16.75 -7.15
CA PHE A 576 21.10 15.93 -7.18
C PHE A 576 21.40 15.41 -8.59
N LEU A 577 20.40 14.89 -9.29
CA LEU A 577 20.54 14.44 -10.69
C LEU A 577 20.95 15.61 -11.60
N ASP A 578 20.35 16.78 -11.41
CA ASP A 578 20.72 18.01 -12.11
C ASP A 578 22.19 18.36 -11.92
N GLN A 579 22.71 18.29 -10.68
CA GLN A 579 24.14 18.47 -10.39
C GLN A 579 25.03 17.35 -10.94
N GLN A 580 24.53 16.13 -11.15
CA GLN A 580 25.28 15.05 -11.82
C GLN A 580 25.29 15.18 -13.36
N GLY A 581 24.58 16.18 -13.89
CA GLY A 581 24.57 16.52 -15.32
C GLY A 581 23.23 16.33 -16.01
N ALA A 582 22.11 16.21 -15.27
CA ALA A 582 20.80 16.28 -15.90
C ALA A 582 20.47 17.72 -16.37
N ARG A 583 20.99 18.78 -15.75
CA ARG A 583 20.73 20.15 -16.25
C ARG A 583 21.84 20.61 -17.22
N PRO A 584 21.51 21.27 -18.35
CA PRO A 584 22.53 21.91 -19.19
C PRO A 584 23.29 22.97 -18.38
N GLU A 585 24.62 22.98 -18.46
CA GLU A 585 25.39 24.13 -17.97
C GLU A 585 24.84 25.38 -18.65
N LYS A 586 24.34 26.34 -17.88
CA LYS A 586 24.06 27.68 -18.43
C LYS A 586 25.39 28.19 -18.94
N SER A 587 25.51 28.38 -20.26
CA SER A 587 26.65 29.14 -20.79
C SER A 587 26.73 30.45 -20.01
N PRO A 588 27.88 30.81 -19.41
CA PRO A 588 28.04 32.12 -18.82
C PRO A 588 27.73 33.12 -19.93
N GLY A 589 26.74 33.99 -19.68
CA GLY A 589 26.21 34.91 -20.68
C GLY A 589 27.34 35.65 -21.40
N ARG A 590 27.29 35.62 -22.73
CA ARG A 590 28.07 36.52 -23.58
C ARG A 590 27.39 37.88 -23.68
#